data_AF-A0A2N3VAB4-F1
#
_entry.id   AF-A0A2N3VAB4-F1
#
_cell.length_a   1.000
_cell.length_b   1.000
_cell.length_c   1.000
_cell.angle_alpha   90.00
_cell.angle_beta   90.00
_cell.angle_gamma   90.00
#
_symmetry.space_group_name_H-M   'P 1'
#
loop_
_entity.id
_entity.type
_entity.pdbx_description
1 polymer ?
#
loop_
_entity_poly.entity_id
_entity_poly.type
_entity_poly.pdbx_seq_one_letter_code
_entity_poly.pdbx_strand_id
1 'polypeptide(L)'
;MKTLGMIAAGIAVTALAVLGAGPAHAGFTDPVEFTDSGENVEDDGFGEYAINRSDPNSCLVVQNHTGGRVTVRLNYPTSGGKWLFDHDQVGVLMRNGKVVTSPSGNWNVRTNPPIRFDWVYDGNMNTRRGCNGSWVLTMN
;
A
#
# COMPACT_ATOMS: atom_id res chain seq x y z
N MET A 1 -23.21 -42.62 -24.85
CA MET A 1 -22.05 -43.39 -24.33
C MET A 1 -20.78 -42.56 -24.58
N LYS A 2 -19.87 -42.59 -23.60
CA LYS A 2 -18.58 -41.88 -23.52
C LYS A 2 -17.58 -42.29 -24.61
N THR A 3 -16.71 -41.35 -25.02
CA THR A 3 -15.21 -41.40 -25.06
C THR A 3 -14.69 -40.10 -25.70
N LEU A 4 -13.99 -39.17 -25.01
CA LEU A 4 -12.58 -39.13 -24.59
C LEU A 4 -11.57 -39.49 -25.70
N GLY A 5 -10.61 -38.59 -25.97
CA GLY A 5 -9.40 -38.91 -26.75
C GLY A 5 -8.55 -37.71 -27.13
N MET A 6 -7.41 -37.55 -26.46
CA MET A 6 -6.43 -36.46 -26.51
C MET A 6 -5.36 -36.59 -27.62
N ILE A 7 -4.80 -35.44 -28.02
CA ILE A 7 -3.38 -35.10 -28.37
C ILE A 7 -2.70 -35.74 -29.61
N ALA A 8 -2.07 -34.87 -30.42
CA ALA A 8 -0.81 -35.12 -31.14
C ALA A 8 -0.09 -33.77 -31.37
N ALA A 9 1.05 -33.51 -30.71
CA ALA A 9 2.43 -33.62 -31.24
C ALA A 9 2.74 -32.61 -32.37
N GLY A 10 3.81 -31.81 -32.39
CA GLY A 10 5.03 -31.69 -31.60
C GLY A 10 5.98 -30.87 -32.48
N ILE A 11 6.57 -29.78 -31.98
CA ILE A 11 7.52 -28.97 -32.76
C ILE A 11 8.92 -29.29 -32.25
N ALA A 12 9.71 -29.93 -33.11
CA ALA A 12 11.13 -30.16 -32.88
C ALA A 12 11.89 -28.84 -33.05
N VAL A 13 12.70 -28.46 -32.06
CA VAL A 13 13.67 -27.37 -32.21
C VAL A 13 15.07 -27.95 -32.08
N THR A 14 15.81 -27.81 -33.17
CA THR A 14 17.17 -28.28 -33.40
C THR A 14 18.16 -27.47 -32.57
N ALA A 15 19.01 -28.15 -31.81
CA ALA A 15 20.09 -27.55 -31.04
C ALA A 15 21.25 -27.11 -31.94
N LEU A 16 21.72 -25.88 -31.77
CA LEU A 16 23.06 -25.45 -32.22
C LEU A 16 23.96 -25.33 -31.00
N ALA A 17 24.90 -26.26 -30.88
CA ALA A 17 26.00 -26.21 -29.95
C ALA A 17 27.05 -25.20 -30.45
N VAL A 18 27.31 -24.14 -29.68
CA VAL A 18 28.53 -23.34 -29.82
C VAL A 18 29.42 -23.67 -28.63
N LEU A 19 30.44 -24.49 -28.90
CA LEU A 19 31.58 -24.72 -28.04
C LEU A 19 32.52 -23.52 -28.16
N GLY A 20 32.72 -22.81 -27.05
CA GLY A 20 33.77 -21.80 -26.88
C GLY A 20 34.18 -21.76 -25.42
N ALA A 21 35.27 -22.45 -25.08
CA ALA A 21 35.81 -22.57 -23.73
C ALA A 21 36.60 -21.33 -23.30
N GLY A 22 36.35 -20.86 -22.08
CA GLY A 22 37.14 -19.90 -21.31
C GLY A 22 36.78 -20.04 -19.83
N PRO A 23 37.72 -19.92 -18.88
CA PRO A 23 37.69 -20.67 -17.63
C PRO A 23 36.74 -20.11 -16.56
N ALA A 24 36.37 -21.04 -15.69
CA ALA A 24 35.48 -20.94 -14.54
C ALA A 24 35.96 -19.97 -13.42
N HIS A 25 35.17 -19.96 -12.34
CA HIS A 25 35.33 -19.35 -11.00
C HIS A 25 34.37 -18.16 -10.80
N ALA A 26 33.42 -18.12 -9.86
CA ALA A 26 32.95 -19.01 -8.80
C ALA A 26 31.43 -18.70 -8.64
N GLY A 27 30.54 -19.66 -8.42
CA GLY A 27 30.30 -20.23 -7.10
C GLY A 27 29.32 -19.37 -6.28
N PHE A 28 28.02 -19.48 -6.53
CA PHE A 28 26.98 -19.52 -5.50
C PHE A 28 25.63 -19.93 -6.13
N THR A 29 24.85 -20.66 -5.37
CA THR A 29 23.63 -21.40 -5.73
C THR A 29 22.40 -20.50 -5.93
N ASP A 30 21.55 -20.90 -6.88
CA ASP A 30 20.14 -20.54 -7.13
C ASP A 30 19.71 -19.05 -7.26
N PRO A 31 19.19 -18.64 -8.43
CA PRO A 31 18.15 -17.63 -8.52
C PRO A 31 16.78 -18.33 -8.57
N VAL A 32 16.13 -18.49 -7.42
CA VAL A 32 14.66 -18.64 -7.42
C VAL A 32 14.08 -17.24 -7.41
N GLU A 33 13.63 -16.87 -8.60
CA GLU A 33 12.73 -15.79 -8.96
C GLU A 33 11.81 -15.32 -7.84
N PHE A 34 12.10 -14.14 -7.29
CA PHE A 34 11.06 -13.21 -6.85
C PHE A 34 11.21 -11.96 -7.70
N THR A 35 10.53 -11.98 -8.84
CA THR A 35 10.14 -10.79 -9.58
C THR A 35 9.12 -10.01 -8.76
N ASP A 36 9.55 -9.36 -7.67
CA ASP A 36 8.83 -8.18 -7.21
C ASP A 36 9.33 -7.00 -8.04
N SER A 37 8.76 -6.90 -9.24
CA SER A 37 8.75 -5.67 -10.03
C SER A 37 7.85 -4.65 -9.35
N GLY A 38 8.20 -4.29 -8.11
CA GLY A 38 7.73 -3.12 -7.41
C GLY A 38 8.85 -2.10 -7.48
N GLU A 39 8.85 -1.34 -8.57
CA GLU A 39 9.56 -0.08 -8.77
C GLU A 39 9.97 0.53 -7.41
N ASN A 40 11.27 0.49 -7.10
CA ASN A 40 11.86 1.28 -6.03
C ASN A 40 11.77 2.75 -6.48
N VAL A 41 10.56 3.31 -6.48
CA VAL A 41 10.36 4.74 -6.59
C VAL A 41 10.94 5.29 -5.31
N GLU A 42 12.04 6.02 -5.45
CA GLU A 42 12.76 6.72 -4.40
C GLU A 42 11.78 7.20 -3.33
N ASP A 43 11.93 6.68 -2.10
CA ASP A 43 11.11 7.01 -0.93
C ASP A 43 11.37 8.45 -0.45
N ASP A 44 12.16 9.21 -1.20
CA ASP A 44 12.53 10.59 -0.98
C ASP A 44 11.31 11.50 -1.14
N GLY A 45 10.70 11.86 -0.01
CA GLY A 45 9.64 12.87 0.05
C GLY A 45 8.36 12.43 0.77
N PHE A 46 8.29 11.19 1.28
CA PHE A 46 7.20 10.82 2.19
C PHE A 46 7.60 11.02 3.66
N GLY A 47 6.81 11.78 4.41
CA GLY A 47 6.87 11.77 5.88
C GLY A 47 6.02 10.64 6.46
N GLU A 48 6.45 10.03 7.56
CA GLU A 48 5.72 8.98 8.26
C GLU A 48 5.22 9.46 9.63
N TYR A 49 3.95 9.18 9.91
CA TYR A 49 3.21 9.72 11.05
C TYR A 49 2.33 8.64 11.67
N ALA A 50 2.47 8.42 12.98
CA ALA A 50 1.73 7.39 13.67
C ALA A 50 1.08 7.89 14.96
N ILE A 51 -0.07 7.31 15.29
CA ILE A 51 -0.71 7.42 16.60
C ILE A 51 -0.88 6.01 17.17
N ASN A 52 -0.33 5.80 18.37
CA ASN A 52 -0.33 4.51 19.05
C ASN A 52 -1.22 4.60 20.31
N ARG A 53 -2.53 4.60 20.10
CA ARG A 53 -3.53 4.64 21.17
C ARG A 53 -4.68 3.69 20.84
N SER A 54 -5.15 2.96 21.85
CA SER A 54 -6.12 1.90 21.67
C SER A 54 -7.56 2.45 21.60
N ASP A 55 -7.95 2.86 20.39
CA ASP A 55 -9.31 3.26 20.03
C ASP A 55 -9.86 2.34 18.93
N PRO A 56 -10.19 1.09 19.29
CA PRO A 56 -10.48 0.03 18.31
C PRO A 56 -11.70 0.36 17.47
N ASN A 57 -11.66 -0.07 16.21
CA ASN A 57 -12.66 0.23 15.18
C ASN A 57 -12.83 1.74 14.92
N SER A 58 -11.80 2.55 15.18
CA SER A 58 -11.80 3.96 14.78
C SER A 58 -11.66 4.10 13.26
N CYS A 59 -12.17 5.21 12.73
CA CYS A 59 -11.91 5.66 11.37
C CYS A 59 -10.86 6.76 11.32
N LEU A 60 -10.33 7.06 10.14
CA LEU A 60 -9.39 8.15 9.93
C LEU A 60 -10.02 9.24 9.07
N VAL A 61 -10.12 10.44 9.64
CA VAL A 61 -10.44 11.69 8.94
C VAL A 61 -9.15 12.46 8.73
N VAL A 62 -8.98 12.98 7.52
CA VAL A 62 -7.87 13.85 7.15
C VAL A 62 -8.41 15.24 6.87
N GLN A 63 -7.74 16.25 7.41
CA GLN A 63 -7.96 17.66 7.14
C GLN A 63 -6.67 18.23 6.58
N ASN A 64 -6.68 18.69 5.34
CA ASN A 64 -5.50 19.24 4.71
C ASN A 64 -5.54 20.78 4.72
N HIS A 65 -4.89 21.42 5.68
CA HIS A 65 -4.68 22.87 5.72
C HIS A 65 -3.30 23.30 5.20
N THR A 66 -2.53 22.36 4.61
CA THR A 66 -1.28 22.73 3.95
C THR A 66 -1.57 23.58 2.73
N GLY A 67 -0.59 24.37 2.26
CA GLY A 67 -0.77 25.23 1.07
C GLY A 67 -0.90 24.51 -0.28
N GLY A 68 -1.09 23.18 -0.30
CA GLY A 68 -1.14 22.41 -1.54
C GLY A 68 -1.82 21.05 -1.39
N ARG A 69 -1.75 20.24 -2.46
CA ARG A 69 -2.29 18.88 -2.46
C ARG A 69 -1.35 17.93 -1.72
N VAL A 70 -1.90 17.12 -0.83
CA VAL A 70 -1.17 16.07 -0.11
C VAL A 70 -1.63 14.69 -0.56
N THR A 71 -0.67 13.83 -0.87
CA THR A 71 -0.91 12.39 -1.05
C THR A 71 -0.81 11.70 0.29
N VAL A 72 -1.82 10.90 0.65
CA VAL A 72 -1.87 10.09 1.85
C VAL A 72 -1.84 8.61 1.48
N ARG A 73 -0.97 7.85 2.14
CA ARG A 73 -0.86 6.39 2.09
C ARG A 73 -0.92 5.85 3.51
N LEU A 74 -1.28 4.59 3.65
CA LEU A 74 -1.30 3.92 4.95
C LEU A 74 -0.22 2.84 4.98
N ASN A 75 0.51 2.76 6.09
CA ASN A 75 1.30 1.59 6.46
C ASN A 75 0.45 0.63 7.32
N TYR A 76 -0.47 1.17 8.13
CA TYR A 76 -1.40 0.42 8.98
C TYR A 76 -2.72 1.21 9.12
N PRO A 77 -3.91 0.57 9.16
CA PRO A 77 -4.21 -0.88 9.21
C PRO A 77 -4.15 -1.62 7.88
N THR A 78 -3.95 -0.90 6.78
CA THR A 78 -3.79 -1.49 5.45
C THR A 78 -2.61 -0.84 4.77
N SER A 79 -1.77 -1.63 4.10
CA SER A 79 -0.65 -1.13 3.30
C SER A 79 -1.06 -0.70 1.87
N GLY A 80 -2.36 -0.79 1.56
CA GLY A 80 -2.92 -0.51 0.24
C GLY A 80 -3.90 0.65 0.24
N GLY A 81 -3.69 1.60 -0.66
CA GLY A 81 -4.56 2.75 -0.86
C GLY A 81 -3.77 4.04 -0.98
N LYS A 82 -4.24 4.91 -1.88
CA LYS A 82 -3.71 6.25 -2.09
C LYS A 82 -4.90 7.21 -2.09
N TRP A 83 -4.88 8.17 -1.18
CA TRP A 83 -5.87 9.23 -1.11
C TRP A 83 -5.19 10.55 -1.44
N LEU A 84 -5.88 11.38 -2.21
CA LEU A 84 -5.43 12.73 -2.54
C LEU A 84 -6.35 13.69 -1.82
N PHE A 85 -5.74 14.62 -1.09
CA PHE A 85 -6.45 15.71 -0.43
C PHE A 85 -5.96 17.03 -1.01
N ASP A 86 -6.85 17.79 -1.64
CA ASP A 86 -6.59 19.16 -2.08
C ASP A 86 -6.46 20.11 -0.88
N HIS A 87 -5.97 21.33 -1.13
CA HIS A 87 -5.93 22.39 -0.11
C HIS A 87 -7.33 22.62 0.48
N ASP A 88 -7.40 22.71 1.80
CA ASP A 88 -8.61 22.82 2.63
C ASP A 88 -9.62 21.68 2.49
N GLN A 89 -9.22 20.56 1.90
CA GLN A 89 -10.08 19.38 1.81
C GLN A 89 -10.14 18.64 3.15
N VAL A 90 -11.36 18.28 3.54
CA VAL A 90 -11.64 17.38 4.66
C VAL A 90 -12.33 16.11 4.15
N GLY A 91 -11.87 14.94 4.60
CA GLY A 91 -12.52 13.69 4.23
C GLY A 91 -12.13 12.51 5.10
N VAL A 92 -13.03 11.55 5.22
CA VAL A 92 -12.71 10.24 5.81
C VAL A 92 -12.08 9.34 4.76
N LEU A 93 -11.11 8.51 5.14
CA LEU A 93 -10.56 7.52 4.23
C LEU A 93 -11.64 6.50 3.86
N MET A 94 -11.81 6.31 2.56
CA MET A 94 -12.72 5.33 1.98
C MET A 94 -11.99 4.39 1.02
N ARG A 95 -12.38 3.13 1.02
CA ARG A 95 -11.91 2.12 0.06
C ARG A 95 -13.09 1.25 -0.37
N ASN A 96 -13.28 1.09 -1.68
CA ASN A 96 -14.37 0.29 -2.25
C ASN A 96 -15.76 0.66 -1.68
N GLY A 97 -16.03 1.96 -1.52
CA GLY A 97 -17.30 2.47 -0.97
C GLY A 97 -17.48 2.32 0.55
N LYS A 98 -16.51 1.76 1.27
CA LYS A 98 -16.55 1.58 2.73
C LYS A 98 -15.52 2.47 3.42
N VAL A 99 -15.80 2.87 4.65
CA VAL A 99 -14.82 3.57 5.49
C VAL A 99 -13.67 2.62 5.83
N VAL A 100 -12.45 3.15 5.86
CA VAL A 100 -11.29 2.42 6.37
C VAL A 100 -11.32 2.51 7.90
N THR A 101 -11.23 1.37 8.56
CA THR A 101 -11.24 1.25 10.02
C THR A 101 -9.95 0.62 10.52
N SER A 102 -9.43 1.11 11.65
CA SER A 102 -8.34 0.47 12.37
C SER A 102 -8.85 -0.49 13.43
N PRO A 103 -8.58 -1.81 13.33
CA PRO A 103 -9.04 -2.78 14.32
C PRO A 103 -8.46 -2.51 15.72
N SER A 104 -7.20 -2.07 15.81
CA SER A 104 -6.53 -1.77 17.08
C SER A 104 -6.75 -0.34 17.58
N GLY A 105 -7.12 0.55 16.67
CA GLY A 105 -7.18 2.00 16.90
C GLY A 105 -5.90 2.76 16.59
N ASN A 106 -4.80 2.04 16.36
CA ASN A 106 -3.55 2.64 15.92
C ASN A 106 -3.62 3.03 14.45
N TRP A 107 -2.91 4.07 14.05
CA TRP A 107 -2.78 4.48 12.66
C TRP A 107 -1.33 4.75 12.33
N ASN A 108 -0.90 4.33 11.14
CA ASN A 108 0.39 4.71 10.58
C ASN A 108 0.17 5.17 9.14
N VAL A 109 0.48 6.44 8.91
CA VAL A 109 0.19 7.18 7.69
C VAL A 109 1.50 7.69 7.10
N ARG A 110 1.61 7.63 5.79
CA ARG A 110 2.68 8.26 5.03
C ARG A 110 2.10 9.37 4.17
N THR A 111 2.71 10.56 4.18
CA THR A 111 2.26 11.67 3.34
C THR A 111 3.36 12.23 2.46
N ASN A 112 3.01 12.65 1.25
CA ASN A 112 3.90 13.41 0.38
C ASN A 112 3.18 14.69 -0.11
N PRO A 113 3.73 15.89 0.15
CA PRO A 113 4.99 16.15 0.86
C PRO A 113 4.94 15.78 2.35
N PRO A 114 6.08 15.78 3.07
CA PRO A 114 6.07 15.74 4.52
C PRO A 114 5.34 16.98 5.07
N ILE A 115 4.57 16.78 6.14
CA ILE A 115 3.67 17.77 6.73
C ILE A 115 4.04 18.09 8.18
N ARG A 116 3.56 19.24 8.68
CA ARG A 116 3.30 19.40 10.11
C ARG A 116 1.92 18.84 10.41
N PHE A 117 1.74 18.25 11.58
CA PHE A 117 0.51 17.52 11.87
C PHE A 117 0.07 17.64 13.32
N ASP A 118 -1.23 17.43 13.52
CA ASP A 118 -1.85 17.22 14.82
C ASP A 118 -2.83 16.03 14.75
N TRP A 119 -3.01 15.34 15.88
CA TRP A 119 -3.90 14.20 16.03
C TRP A 119 -4.92 14.46 17.13
N VAL A 120 -6.19 14.50 16.76
CA VAL A 120 -7.30 14.63 17.72
C VAL A 120 -8.25 13.45 17.55
N TYR A 121 -8.70 12.88 18.65
CA TYR A 121 -9.73 11.86 18.61
C TYR A 121 -11.10 12.43 18.94
N ASP A 122 -12.10 12.10 18.12
CA ASP A 122 -13.51 12.38 18.37
C ASP A 122 -14.29 11.06 18.45
N GLY A 123 -14.78 10.73 19.65
CA GLY A 123 -15.53 9.49 19.91
C GLY A 123 -16.92 9.44 19.26
N ASN A 124 -17.48 10.58 18.83
CA ASN A 124 -18.80 10.63 18.20
C ASN A 124 -18.71 10.67 16.67
N MET A 125 -17.56 11.06 16.12
CA MET A 125 -17.36 11.25 14.69
C MET A 125 -17.40 9.94 13.91
N ASN A 126 -18.19 9.93 12.82
CA ASN A 126 -18.43 8.80 11.92
C ASN A 126 -19.02 7.53 12.59
N THR A 127 -19.58 7.63 13.80
CA THR A 127 -20.25 6.51 14.47
C THR A 127 -21.39 5.91 13.65
N ARG A 128 -22.17 6.76 12.99
CA ARG A 128 -23.24 6.34 12.06
C ARG A 128 -22.74 5.66 10.78
N ARG A 129 -21.43 5.64 10.55
CA ARG A 129 -20.79 5.00 9.38
C ARG A 129 -20.09 3.69 9.73
N GLY A 130 -20.25 3.20 10.97
CA GLY A 130 -19.70 1.94 11.45
C GLY A 130 -18.37 2.06 12.22
N CYS A 131 -17.95 3.27 12.58
CA CYS A 131 -16.75 3.53 13.37
C CYS A 131 -17.09 3.65 14.87
N ASN A 132 -16.13 3.41 15.77
CA ASN A 132 -16.29 3.68 17.22
C ASN A 132 -15.81 5.09 17.62
N GLY A 133 -15.76 6.00 16.65
CA GLY A 133 -15.10 7.29 16.71
C GLY A 133 -14.12 7.44 15.56
N SER A 134 -13.48 8.60 15.48
CA SER A 134 -12.50 8.89 14.43
C SER A 134 -11.28 9.58 15.00
N TRP A 135 -10.11 9.18 14.52
CA TRP A 135 -8.93 10.01 14.55
C TRP A 135 -9.02 11.06 13.45
N VAL A 136 -8.71 12.30 13.81
CA VAL A 136 -8.58 13.44 12.91
C VAL A 136 -7.10 13.75 12.79
N LEU A 137 -6.55 13.54 11.60
CA LEU A 137 -5.21 13.97 11.22
C LEU A 137 -5.32 15.33 10.53
N THR A 138 -4.90 16.37 11.22
CA THR A 138 -4.88 17.73 10.70
C THR A 138 -3.48 18.04 10.18
N MET A 139 -3.37 18.33 8.88
CA MET A 139 -2.12 18.62 8.18
C MET A 139 -1.99 20.14 8.01
N ASN A 140 -0.84 20.73 8.38
CA ASN A 140 -0.61 22.17 8.33
C ASN A 140 0.65 22.52 7.53
#